data_AF-X1JS18-F1
#
_entry.id   AF-X1JS18-F1
#
_cell.length_a   1.000
_cell.length_b   1.000
_cell.length_c   1.000
_cell.angle_alpha   90.00
_cell.angle_beta   90.00
_cell.angle_gamma   90.00
#
_symmetry.space_group_name_H-M   'P 1'
#
loop_
_entity.id
_entity.type
_entity.pdbx_description
1 polymer ?
#
loop_
_entity_poly.entity_id
_entity_poly.type
_entity_poly.pdbx_seq_one_letter_code
_entity_poly.pdbx_strand_id
1 'polypeptide(L)'
;HATYEDFARKEGEIVTGTIQFIEPKQIRVALARAEGILPFEEQVPAERYRFGQQLKFYVIEIVHGGRGPQVILSRSHRNLLRRLFELEIPEISNGVVELKAVAREAGYRSKVAAATTQEGIDPVGCCIGPRGLRIQSIMNE
;
A
#
# COMPACT_ATOMS: atom_id res chain seq x y z
N HIS A 1 18.30 8.51 16.45
CA HIS A 1 18.26 7.33 15.57
C HIS A 1 16.96 6.58 15.88
N ALA A 2 16.15 6.27 14.86
CA ALA A 2 14.97 5.44 15.06
C ALA A 2 15.40 3.99 15.25
N THR A 3 14.81 3.30 16.22
CA THR A 3 15.24 1.96 16.65
C THR A 3 14.52 0.91 15.80
N TYR A 4 15.11 -0.28 15.60
CA TYR A 4 14.46 -1.39 14.88
C TYR A 4 13.04 -1.68 15.41
N GLU A 5 12.83 -1.57 16.71
CA GLU A 5 11.54 -1.76 17.38
C GLU A 5 10.46 -0.76 16.93
N ASP A 6 10.84 0.48 16.57
CA ASP A 6 9.91 1.49 16.04
C ASP A 6 9.39 1.10 14.64
N PHE A 7 10.18 0.30 13.93
CA PHE A 7 9.86 -0.16 12.58
C PHE A 7 9.14 -1.49 12.59
N ALA A 8 9.50 -2.44 13.46
CA ALA A 8 8.87 -3.78 13.50
C ALA A 8 7.33 -3.72 13.59
N ARG A 9 6.77 -2.68 14.23
CA ARG A 9 5.32 -2.44 14.29
C ARG A 9 4.67 -2.00 12.96
N LYS A 10 5.46 -1.70 11.94
CA LYS A 10 5.01 -1.23 10.62
C LYS A 10 4.99 -2.32 9.56
N GLU A 11 5.43 -3.54 9.88
CA GLU A 11 5.23 -4.67 8.98
C GLU A 11 3.73 -4.84 8.71
N GLY A 12 3.38 -5.00 7.43
CA GLY A 12 2.01 -5.10 7.01
C GLY A 12 1.23 -3.78 6.95
N GLU A 13 1.89 -2.63 7.10
CA GLU A 13 1.29 -1.30 6.93
C GLU A 13 1.69 -0.64 5.60
N ILE A 14 1.02 0.48 5.28
CA ILE A 14 1.42 1.35 4.17
C ILE A 14 2.39 2.43 4.67
N VAL A 15 3.42 2.70 3.88
CA VAL A 15 4.31 3.85 4.06
C VAL A 15 4.36 4.68 2.79
N THR A 16 4.43 6.00 2.96
CA THR A 16 4.72 6.91 1.86
C THR A 16 6.23 7.08 1.71
N GLY A 17 6.72 6.99 0.49
CA GLY A 17 8.14 7.13 0.19
C GLY A 17 8.40 7.82 -1.15
N THR A 18 9.61 8.35 -1.31
CA THR A 18 10.04 9.00 -2.54
C THR A 18 11.14 8.18 -3.22
N ILE A 19 10.96 7.87 -4.51
CA ILE A 19 11.95 7.13 -5.29
C ILE A 19 13.23 7.97 -5.44
N GLN A 20 14.35 7.41 -5.01
CA GLN A 20 15.66 8.06 -5.10
C GLN A 20 16.57 7.42 -6.15
N PHE A 21 16.56 6.10 -6.30
CA PHE A 21 17.43 5.43 -7.27
C PHE A 21 16.68 4.27 -7.91
N ILE A 22 16.80 4.15 -9.22
CA ILE A 22 16.22 3.04 -10.00
C ILE A 22 17.40 2.24 -10.54
N GLU A 23 17.57 1.03 -10.02
CA GLU A 23 18.59 0.07 -10.44
C GLU A 23 17.90 -1.11 -11.17
N PRO A 24 18.61 -1.89 -12.00
CA PRO A 24 17.99 -2.98 -12.76
C PRO A 24 17.29 -4.05 -11.91
N LYS A 25 17.72 -4.25 -10.66
CA LYS A 25 17.20 -5.30 -9.77
C LYS A 25 16.27 -4.78 -8.66
N GLN A 26 16.29 -3.48 -8.40
CA GLN A 26 15.59 -2.89 -7.25
C GLN A 26 15.47 -1.38 -7.39
N ILE A 27 14.52 -0.80 -6.68
CA ILE A 27 14.36 0.65 -6.56
C ILE A 27 14.60 1.04 -5.10
N ARG A 28 15.43 2.06 -4.88
CA ARG A 28 15.64 2.65 -3.55
C ARG A 28 14.65 3.76 -3.32
N VAL A 29 14.01 3.72 -2.17
CA VAL A 29 12.95 4.64 -1.76
C VAL A 29 13.37 5.30 -0.45
N ALA A 30 13.40 6.63 -0.42
CA ALA A 30 13.53 7.35 0.84
C ALA A 30 12.21 7.32 1.60
N LEU A 31 12.29 6.85 2.84
CA LEU A 31 11.21 6.94 3.81
C LEU A 31 11.58 8.01 4.87
N ALA A 32 10.61 8.46 5.64
CA ALA A 32 10.81 9.55 6.61
C ALA A 32 11.95 9.31 7.63
N ARG A 33 12.23 8.05 7.97
CA ARG A 33 13.22 7.68 9.01
C ARG A 33 14.10 6.47 8.64
N ALA A 34 14.00 5.95 7.42
CA ALA A 34 14.71 4.76 6.96
C ALA A 34 14.87 4.76 5.43
N GLU A 35 15.66 3.83 4.91
CA GLU A 35 15.70 3.51 3.49
C GLU A 35 14.83 2.28 3.21
N GLY A 36 14.01 2.40 2.18
CA GLY A 36 13.22 1.31 1.62
C GLY A 36 13.83 0.76 0.35
N ILE A 37 13.66 -0.53 0.13
CA ILE A 37 13.97 -1.21 -1.12
C ILE A 37 12.68 -1.77 -1.69
N LEU A 38 12.43 -1.53 -2.96
CA LEU A 38 11.39 -2.15 -3.76
C LEU A 38 12.05 -3.14 -4.75
N PRO A 39 12.13 -4.43 -4.41
CA PRO A 39 12.70 -5.46 -5.27
C PRO A 39 11.97 -5.58 -6.61
N PHE A 40 12.65 -6.03 -7.66
CA PHE A 40 12.04 -6.22 -8.98
C PHE A 40 10.79 -7.12 -8.98
N GLU A 41 10.75 -8.16 -8.16
CA GLU A 41 9.61 -9.07 -8.04
C GLU A 41 8.38 -8.44 -7.36
N GLU A 42 8.60 -7.40 -6.55
CA GLU A 42 7.56 -6.66 -5.82
C GLU A 42 7.11 -5.39 -6.55
N GLN A 43 7.68 -5.13 -7.73
CA GLN A 43 7.27 -4.07 -8.63
C GLN A 43 6.05 -4.50 -9.46
N VAL A 44 5.26 -3.51 -9.87
CA VAL A 44 4.14 -3.72 -10.78
C VAL A 44 4.66 -3.52 -12.21
N PRO A 45 4.65 -4.53 -13.09
CA PRO A 45 5.25 -4.43 -14.42
C PRO A 45 4.66 -3.32 -15.30
N ALA A 46 3.37 -2.98 -15.09
CA ALA A 46 2.69 -1.92 -15.83
C ALA A 46 2.96 -0.51 -15.27
N GLU A 47 3.50 -0.38 -14.06
CA GLU A 47 3.80 0.92 -13.44
C GLU A 47 5.11 1.49 -14.00
N ARG A 48 5.13 2.81 -14.22
CA ARG A 48 6.34 3.54 -14.61
C ARG A 48 6.89 4.29 -13.41
N TYR A 49 7.90 3.71 -12.77
CA TYR A 49 8.62 4.35 -11.68
C TYR A 49 9.54 5.47 -12.18
N ARG A 50 9.52 6.62 -11.50
CA ARG A 50 10.35 7.78 -11.85
C ARG A 50 11.12 8.31 -10.64
N PHE A 51 12.32 8.82 -10.88
CA PHE A 51 13.08 9.55 -9.87
C PHE A 51 12.26 10.71 -9.30
N GLY A 52 12.27 10.88 -7.98
CA GLY A 52 11.52 11.92 -7.26
C GLY A 52 10.01 11.65 -7.14
N GLN A 53 9.49 10.56 -7.72
CA GLN A 53 8.09 10.21 -7.58
C GLN A 53 7.79 9.76 -6.15
N GLN A 54 6.75 10.34 -5.57
CA GLN A 54 6.21 9.90 -4.30
C GLN A 54 5.09 8.89 -4.54
N LEU A 55 5.15 7.76 -3.84
CA LEU A 55 4.17 6.67 -3.91
C LEU A 55 3.93 6.11 -2.52
N LYS A 56 2.79 5.43 -2.35
CA LYS A 56 2.55 4.56 -1.20
C LYS A 56 3.04 3.14 -1.49
N PHE A 57 3.64 2.52 -0.49
CA PHE A 57 4.20 1.17 -0.56
C PHE A 57 3.70 0.32 0.59
N TYR A 58 3.50 -0.96 0.34
CA TYR A 58 3.23 -1.94 1.38
C TYR A 58 4.55 -2.41 2.00
N VAL A 59 4.67 -2.42 3.32
CA VAL A 59 5.84 -2.97 4.01
C VAL A 59 5.68 -4.48 4.14
N ILE A 60 6.54 -5.24 3.46
CA ILE A 60 6.57 -6.70 3.57
C ILE A 60 7.24 -7.09 4.88
N GLU A 61 8.48 -6.65 5.07
CA GLU A 61 9.31 -7.03 6.20
C GLU A 61 10.39 -5.96 6.44
N ILE A 62 10.97 -6.00 7.63
CA ILE A 62 12.06 -5.11 8.02
C ILE A 62 13.28 -5.94 8.41
N VAL A 63 14.35 -5.77 7.64
CA VAL A 63 15.59 -6.53 7.78
C VAL A 63 16.70 -5.68 8.37
N HIS A 64 17.58 -6.32 9.13
CA HIS A 64 18.80 -5.67 9.64
C HIS A 64 19.85 -5.66 8.53
N GLY A 65 20.04 -4.52 7.88
CA GLY A 65 21.10 -4.32 6.90
C GLY A 65 22.41 -3.85 7.56
N GLY A 66 23.53 -4.01 6.85
CA GLY A 66 24.85 -3.58 7.33
C GLY A 66 25.01 -2.07 7.55
N ARG A 67 24.04 -1.24 7.14
CA ARG A 67 24.02 0.22 7.34
C ARG A 67 22.81 0.71 8.15
N GLY A 68 22.07 -0.20 8.78
CA GLY A 68 20.85 0.13 9.53
C GLY A 68 19.64 -0.70 9.07
N PRO A 69 18.46 -0.45 9.65
CA PRO A 69 17.23 -1.14 9.26
C PRO A 69 16.88 -0.80 7.81
N GLN A 70 16.61 -1.83 7.04
CA GLN A 70 16.20 -1.75 5.64
C GLN A 70 14.78 -2.28 5.52
N VAL A 71 13.91 -1.51 4.87
CA VAL A 71 12.50 -1.84 4.76
C VAL A 71 12.24 -2.44 3.39
N ILE A 72 11.77 -3.68 3.32
CA ILE A 72 11.37 -4.30 2.06
C ILE A 72 9.94 -3.89 1.73
N LEU A 73 9.78 -3.29 0.55
CA LEU A 73 8.56 -2.65 0.09
C LEU A 73 7.95 -3.43 -1.08
N SER A 74 6.65 -3.25 -1.26
CA SER A 74 5.92 -3.78 -2.41
C SER A 74 4.87 -2.84 -2.97
N ARG A 75 4.71 -2.93 -4.29
CA ARG A 75 3.63 -2.33 -5.08
C ARG A 75 2.66 -3.39 -5.64
N SER A 76 3.14 -4.63 -5.81
CA SER A 76 2.35 -5.74 -6.36
C SER A 76 1.54 -6.48 -5.30
N HIS A 77 1.94 -6.42 -4.03
CA HIS A 77 1.34 -7.19 -2.96
C HIS A 77 -0.16 -6.88 -2.74
N ARG A 78 -0.98 -7.93 -2.57
CA ARG A 78 -2.44 -7.81 -2.45
C ARG A 78 -2.90 -6.91 -1.29
N ASN A 79 -2.14 -6.91 -0.19
CA ASN A 79 -2.50 -6.12 0.99
C ASN A 79 -2.27 -4.63 0.78
N LEU A 80 -1.50 -4.19 -0.23
CA LEU A 80 -1.44 -2.78 -0.59
C LEU A 80 -2.85 -2.25 -0.85
N LEU A 81 -3.62 -2.93 -1.69
CA LEU A 81 -4.98 -2.50 -2.01
C LEU A 81 -5.88 -2.48 -0.78
N ARG A 82 -5.83 -3.53 0.05
CA ARG A 82 -6.60 -3.59 1.29
C ARG A 82 -6.31 -2.39 2.21
N ARG A 83 -5.03 -2.06 2.40
CA ARG A 83 -4.61 -0.92 3.22
C ARG A 83 -4.97 0.43 2.58
N LEU A 84 -4.96 0.54 1.25
CA LEU A 84 -5.42 1.75 0.57
C LEU A 84 -6.92 2.00 0.79
N PHE A 85 -7.73 0.95 0.77
CA PHE A 85 -9.15 1.04 1.12
C PHE A 85 -9.33 1.49 2.58
N GLU A 86 -8.58 0.91 3.52
CA GLU A 86 -8.62 1.32 4.93
C GLU A 86 -8.21 2.79 5.13
N LEU A 87 -7.25 3.31 4.35
CA LEU A 87 -6.83 4.71 4.40
C LEU A 87 -7.86 5.69 3.79
N GLU A 88 -8.50 5.31 2.69
CA GLU A 88 -9.40 6.19 1.94
C GLU A 88 -10.85 6.18 2.48
N ILE A 89 -11.29 5.05 3.06
CA ILE A 89 -12.70 4.81 3.41
C ILE A 89 -12.84 4.66 4.94
N PRO A 90 -13.34 5.69 5.65
CA PRO A 90 -13.50 5.67 7.11
C PRO A 90 -14.38 4.54 7.65
N GLU A 91 -15.38 4.13 6.86
CA GLU A 91 -16.28 3.03 7.23
C GLU A 91 -15.52 1.69 7.30
N ILE A 92 -14.45 1.53 6.51
CA ILE A 92 -13.60 0.32 6.56
C ILE A 92 -12.65 0.38 7.75
N SER A 93 -12.01 1.53 7.99
CA SER A 93 -11.08 1.67 9.14
C SER A 93 -11.78 1.56 10.49
N ASN A 94 -13.04 2.00 10.59
CA ASN A 94 -13.86 1.87 11.80
C ASN A 94 -14.54 0.49 11.93
N GLY A 95 -14.36 -0.41 10.96
CA GLY A 95 -14.96 -1.76 10.98
C GLY A 95 -16.45 -1.81 10.71
N VAL A 96 -17.05 -0.72 10.22
CA VAL A 96 -18.46 -0.66 9.81
C VAL A 96 -18.67 -1.45 8.52
N VAL A 97 -17.72 -1.34 7.59
CA VAL A 97 -17.66 -2.13 6.35
C VAL A 97 -16.42 -3.00 6.40
N GLU A 98 -16.56 -4.29 6.11
CA GLU A 98 -15.47 -5.25 6.11
C GLU A 98 -15.13 -5.68 4.67
N LEU A 99 -13.84 -5.68 4.35
CA LEU A 99 -13.32 -6.29 3.12
C LEU A 99 -13.20 -7.81 3.28
N LYS A 100 -14.16 -8.55 2.72
CA LYS A 100 -14.22 -10.02 2.81
C LYS A 100 -13.18 -10.71 1.93
N ALA A 101 -12.92 -10.16 0.75
CA ALA A 101 -11.94 -10.72 -0.17
C ALA A 101 -11.34 -9.65 -1.07
N VAL A 102 -10.05 -9.81 -1.39
CA VAL A 102 -9.33 -8.99 -2.36
C VAL A 102 -8.55 -9.93 -3.28
N ALA A 103 -8.90 -9.91 -4.56
CA ALA A 103 -8.14 -10.56 -5.63
C ALA A 103 -7.48 -9.47 -6.48
N ARG A 104 -6.16 -9.53 -6.64
CA ARG A 104 -5.36 -8.50 -7.32
C ARG A 104 -4.46 -9.14 -8.35
N GLU A 105 -4.62 -8.71 -9.60
CA GLU A 105 -3.65 -8.85 -10.68
C GLU A 105 -2.96 -7.49 -10.82
N ALA A 106 -1.79 -7.38 -10.21
CA ALA A 106 -1.06 -6.13 -10.08
C ALA A 106 -0.81 -5.47 -11.45
N GLY A 107 -1.25 -4.21 -11.59
CA GLY A 107 -1.12 -3.46 -12.85
C GLY A 107 -2.18 -3.77 -13.92
N TYR A 108 -3.14 -4.65 -13.63
CA TYR A 108 -4.18 -5.03 -14.59
C TYR A 108 -5.60 -4.87 -14.03
N ARG A 109 -5.97 -5.68 -13.04
CA ARG A 109 -7.32 -5.70 -12.48
C ARG A 109 -7.31 -6.08 -11.01
N SER A 110 -8.22 -5.50 -10.25
CA SER A 110 -8.54 -5.99 -8.89
C SER A 110 -10.04 -6.22 -8.75
N LYS A 111 -10.42 -7.24 -7.97
CA LYS A 111 -11.78 -7.50 -7.51
C LYS A 111 -11.81 -7.45 -6.00
N VAL A 112 -12.79 -6.75 -5.46
CA VAL A 112 -12.95 -6.53 -4.03
C VAL A 112 -14.37 -6.89 -3.62
N ALA A 113 -14.51 -7.69 -2.56
CA ALA A 113 -15.79 -8.00 -1.94
C ALA A 113 -15.88 -7.25 -0.60
N ALA A 114 -16.92 -6.43 -0.44
CA ALA A 114 -17.19 -5.66 0.76
C ALA A 114 -18.56 -6.05 1.33
N ALA A 115 -18.67 -6.10 2.66
CA ALA A 115 -19.91 -6.45 3.36
C ALA A 115 -20.04 -5.61 4.64
N THR A 116 -21.25 -5.47 5.15
CA THR A 116 -21.53 -4.85 6.44
C THR A 116 -22.68 -5.59 7.12
N THR A 117 -22.71 -5.55 8.45
CA THR A 117 -23.83 -6.04 9.27
C THR A 117 -24.72 -4.91 9.76
N GLN A 118 -24.38 -3.64 9.48
CA GLN A 118 -25.18 -2.49 9.90
C GLN A 118 -26.28 -2.22 8.89
N GLU A 119 -27.53 -2.20 9.37
CA GLU A 119 -28.67 -1.85 8.53
C GLU A 119 -28.57 -0.41 8.01
N GLY A 120 -29.02 -0.20 6.77
CA GLY A 120 -29.00 1.12 6.13
C GLY A 120 -27.65 1.53 5.54
N ILE A 121 -26.61 0.69 5.62
CA ILE A 121 -25.31 0.95 5.02
C ILE A 121 -25.13 0.13 3.75
N ASP A 122 -24.81 0.81 2.64
CA ASP A 122 -24.41 0.17 1.39
C ASP A 122 -22.87 0.03 1.34
N PRO A 123 -22.32 -1.18 1.48
CA PRO A 123 -20.87 -1.38 1.51
C PRO A 123 -20.20 -1.03 0.18
N VAL A 124 -20.89 -1.22 -0.95
CA VAL A 124 -20.34 -0.88 -2.28
C VAL A 124 -20.37 0.64 -2.48
N GLY A 125 -21.50 1.27 -2.13
CA GLY A 125 -21.66 2.72 -2.14
C GLY A 125 -20.61 3.45 -1.30
N CYS A 126 -20.31 2.95 -0.10
CA CYS A 126 -19.25 3.48 0.76
C CYS A 126 -17.86 3.45 0.10
N CYS A 127 -17.56 2.37 -0.64
CA CYS A 127 -16.29 2.21 -1.34
C CYS A 127 -16.16 3.13 -2.56
N ILE A 128 -17.27 3.33 -3.29
CA ILE A 128 -17.30 4.20 -4.47
C ILE A 128 -17.19 5.67 -4.04
N GLY A 129 -17.93 6.05 -3.01
CA GLY A 129 -18.00 7.42 -2.50
C GLY A 129 -18.71 8.39 -3.46
N PRO A 130 -18.82 9.68 -3.08
CA PRO A 130 -19.51 10.68 -3.89
C PRO A 130 -18.90 10.80 -5.28
N ARG A 131 -19.71 10.58 -6.33
CA ARG A 131 -19.27 10.62 -7.75
C ARG A 131 -18.09 9.69 -8.07
N GLY A 132 -17.88 8.63 -7.29
CA GLY A 132 -16.78 7.70 -7.51
C GLY A 132 -15.40 8.20 -7.06
N LEU A 133 -15.34 9.31 -6.31
CA LEU A 133 -14.07 9.94 -5.96
C LEU A 133 -13.15 9.03 -5.11
N ARG A 134 -13.70 8.28 -4.16
CA ARG A 134 -12.90 7.39 -3.28
C ARG A 134 -12.26 6.26 -4.09
N ILE A 135 -13.06 5.58 -4.91
CA ILE A 135 -12.52 4.50 -5.74
C ILE A 135 -11.54 5.02 -6.80
N GLN A 136 -11.76 6.22 -7.35
CA GLN A 136 -10.83 6.86 -8.27
C GLN A 136 -9.50 7.21 -7.59
N SER A 137 -9.53 7.74 -6.36
CA SER A 137 -8.33 7.99 -5.55
C SER A 137 -7.50 6.72 -5.39
N ILE A 138 -8.14 5.61 -5.02
CA ILE A 138 -7.48 4.30 -4.86
C ILE A 138 -6.97 3.75 -6.20
N MET A 139 -7.69 3.94 -7.31
CA MET A 139 -7.26 3.47 -8.64
C MET A 139 -6.10 4.28 -9.22
N ASN A 140 -6.00 5.56 -8.85
CA ASN A 140 -4.92 6.44 -9.29
C ASN A 140 -3.64 6.25 -8.47
N GLU A 141 -3.72 5.53 -7.35
CA GLU A 141 -2.57 5.11 -6.56
C GLU A 141 -1.91 3.86 -7.15
#